data_AF-A0A0F9EHD0-F1
#
_entry.id   AF-A0A0F9EHD0-F1
#
_cell.length_a   1.000
_cell.length_b   1.000
_cell.length_c   1.000
_cell.angle_alpha   90.00
_cell.angle_beta   90.00
_cell.angle_gamma   90.00
#
_symmetry.space_group_name_H-M   'P 1'
#
loop_
_entity.id
_entity.type
_entity.pdbx_description
1 polymer ?
#
loop_
_entity_poly.entity_id
_entity_poly.type
_entity_poly.pdbx_seq_one_letter_code
_entity_poly.pdbx_strand_id
1 'polypeptide(L)' 'MVYSDKFYRQIKATVERHGGKGRRLWELAAGGNPMVPPATALANLKNLVDLVRAEFEDEAKSLIRDLDELFKQ' A
#
# COMPACT_ATOMS: atom_id res chain seq x y z
N MET A 1 -5.00 16.05 10.26
CA MET A 1 -3.97 16.09 9.20
C MET A 1 -4.62 15.60 7.91
N VAL A 2 -4.97 16.51 6.99
CA VAL A 2 -5.48 16.12 5.67
C VAL A 2 -4.24 16.00 4.78
N TYR A 3 -3.88 14.79 4.37
CA TYR A 3 -2.70 14.60 3.52
C TYR A 3 -2.87 15.37 2.21
N SER A 4 -1.78 15.98 1.71
CA SER A 4 -1.84 16.77 0.48
C SER A 4 -2.25 15.91 -0.73
N ASP A 5 -2.99 16.49 -1.69
CA ASP A 5 -3.35 15.81 -2.95
C ASP A 5 -2.13 15.23 -3.68
N LYS A 6 -0.96 15.86 -3.52
CA LYS A 6 0.31 15.39 -4.10
C LYS A 6 0.73 14.04 -3.49
N PHE A 7 0.61 13.89 -2.17
CA PHE A 7 0.97 12.66 -1.48
C PHE A 7 0.07 11.48 -1.88
N TYR A 8 -1.24 11.70 -1.94
CA TYR A 8 -2.18 10.69 -2.43
C TYR A 8 -1.90 10.27 -3.89
N ARG A 9 -1.53 11.22 -4.75
CA ARG A 9 -1.11 10.92 -6.13
C ARG A 9 0.15 10.07 -6.18
N GLN A 10 1.13 10.34 -5.31
CA GLN A 10 2.38 9.55 -5.24
C GLN A 10 2.13 8.11 -4.75
N ILE A 11 1.24 7.94 -3.77
CA ILE A 11 0.82 6.60 -3.32
C ILE A 11 0.13 5.85 -4.44
N LYS A 12 -0.85 6.48 -5.11
CA LYS A 12 -1.57 5.85 -6.22
C LYS A 12 -0.62 5.45 -7.35
N ALA A 13 0.30 6.34 -7.74
CA ALA A 13 1.31 6.03 -8.76
C ALA A 13 2.25 4.89 -8.32
N THR A 14 2.60 4.81 -7.03
CA THR A 14 3.42 3.70 -6.50
C THR A 14 2.66 2.38 -6.58
N VAL A 15 1.41 2.33 -6.12
CA VAL A 15 0.57 1.14 -6.20
C VAL A 15 0.36 0.69 -7.66
N GLU A 16 0.13 1.63 -8.58
CA GLU A 16 -0.04 1.33 -10.00
C GLU A 16 1.24 0.79 -10.68
N ARG A 17 2.44 1.24 -10.24
CA ARG A 17 3.73 0.71 -10.73
C ARG A 17 3.94 -0.77 -10.38
N HIS A 18 3.37 -1.23 -9.26
CA HIS A 18 3.41 -2.64 -8.84
C HIS A 18 2.35 -3.51 -9.55
N GLY A 19 1.65 -2.95 -10.55
CA GLY A 19 0.73 -3.68 -11.42
C GLY A 19 -0.53 -4.17 -10.73
N GLY A 20 -1.23 -5.11 -11.38
CA GLY A 20 -2.54 -5.60 -10.91
C GLY A 20 -2.50 -6.29 -9.54
N LYS A 21 -1.39 -6.96 -9.20
CA LYS A 21 -1.18 -7.61 -7.90
C LYS A 21 -0.99 -6.58 -6.78
N GLY A 22 -0.11 -5.59 -6.97
CA GLY A 22 0.12 -4.52 -6.00
C GLY A 22 -1.13 -3.70 -5.73
N ARG A 23 -1.90 -3.40 -6.78
CA ARG A 23 -3.21 -2.76 -6.66
C ARG A 23 -4.19 -3.56 -5.82
N ARG A 24 -4.32 -4.85 -6.09
CA ARG A 24 -5.23 -5.72 -5.35
C ARG A 24 -4.83 -5.83 -3.87
N LEU A 25 -3.53 -5.93 -3.58
CA LEU A 25 -3.01 -5.93 -2.21
C LEU A 25 -3.34 -4.61 -1.49
N TRP A 26 -3.14 -3.47 -2.15
CA TRP A 26 -3.49 -2.17 -1.60
C TRP A 26 -4.99 -2.01 -1.34
N GLU A 27 -5.84 -2.44 -2.27
CA GLU A 27 -7.30 -2.43 -2.13
C GLU A 27 -7.77 -3.32 -0.97
N LEU A 28 -7.16 -4.50 -0.79
CA LEU A 28 -7.40 -5.38 0.34
C LEU A 28 -6.98 -4.73 1.67
N ALA A 29 -5.81 -4.10 1.70
CA ALA A 29 -5.31 -3.43 2.90
C ALA A 29 -6.12 -2.18 3.29
N ALA A 30 -6.66 -1.46 2.30
CA ALA A 30 -7.60 -0.35 2.48
C ALA A 30 -9.04 -0.82 2.74
N GLY A 31 -9.33 -2.13 2.70
CA GLY A 31 -10.66 -2.69 2.88
C GLY A 31 -11.69 -2.19 1.85
N GLY A 32 -11.24 -1.81 0.65
CA GLY A 32 -12.07 -1.20 -0.39
C GLY A 32 -12.57 0.22 -0.06
N ASN A 33 -12.12 0.83 1.04
CA ASN A 33 -12.55 2.16 1.46
C ASN A 33 -11.48 3.21 1.13
N PRO A 34 -11.74 4.12 0.16
CA PRO A 34 -10.78 5.16 -0.23
C PRO A 34 -10.57 6.24 0.86
N MET A 35 -11.42 6.27 1.89
CA MET A 35 -11.26 7.18 3.03
C MET A 35 -10.34 6.65 4.13
N VAL A 36 -9.85 5.40 4.01
CA VAL A 36 -8.86 4.88 4.94
C VAL A 36 -7.58 5.72 4.83
N PRO A 37 -7.06 6.25 5.95
CA PRO A 37 -5.80 6.97 5.92
C PRO A 37 -4.71 6.08 5.31
N PRO A 38 -3.89 6.59 4.39
CA PRO A 38 -2.88 5.76 3.73
C PRO A 38 -1.91 5.09 4.72
N ALA A 39 -1.64 5.72 5.87
CA ALA A 39 -0.84 5.12 6.96
C ALA A 39 -1.50 3.85 7.52
N THR A 40 -2.82 3.86 7.70
CA THR A 40 -3.60 2.71 8.16
C THR A 40 -3.59 1.60 7.13
N ALA A 41 -3.78 1.94 5.85
CA ALA A 41 -3.68 0.97 4.76
C ALA A 41 -2.28 0.34 4.69
N LEU A 42 -1.21 1.12 4.87
CA LEU A 42 0.16 0.59 4.93
C LEU A 42 0.36 -0.36 6.13
N ALA A 43 -0.15 0.00 7.32
CA ALA A 43 -0.07 -0.87 8.49
C ALA A 43 -0.83 -2.19 8.29
N ASN A 44 -2.03 -2.12 7.71
CA ASN A 44 -2.81 -3.31 7.35
C ASN A 44 -2.08 -4.16 6.32
N LEU A 45 -1.44 -3.55 5.32
CA LEU A 45 -0.66 -4.26 4.31
C LEU A 45 0.50 -5.02 4.96
N LYS A 46 1.22 -4.41 5.89
CA LYS A 46 2.29 -5.07 6.66
C LYS A 46 1.77 -6.31 7.41
N ASN A 47 0.65 -6.19 8.11
CA ASN A 47 0.02 -7.31 8.81
C ASN A 47 -0.50 -8.39 7.86
N LEU A 48 -0.98 -8.00 6.68
CA LEU A 48 -1.44 -8.94 5.65
C LEU A 48 -0.28 -9.72 5.04
N VAL A 49 0.90 -9.13 4.86
CA VAL A 49 2.07 -9.85 4.36
C VAL A 49 2.49 -10.97 5.29
N ASP A 50 2.38 -10.76 6.61
CA ASP A 50 2.65 -11.82 7.58
C ASP A 50 1.61 -12.96 7.53
N LEU A 51 0.40 -12.70 6.99
CA LEU A 51 -0.70 -13.65 6.85
C LEU A 51 -0.81 -14.30 5.47
N VAL A 52 -0.35 -13.63 4.41
CA VAL A 52 -0.50 -14.08 3.02
C VAL A 52 0.63 -15.04 2.68
N ARG A 53 0.28 -16.32 2.49
CA ARG A 53 1.16 -17.37 1.97
C ARG A 53 1.88 -16.91 0.69
N ALA A 54 3.20 -17.15 0.63
CA ALA A 54 4.20 -17.24 -0.46
C ALA A 54 3.90 -16.71 -1.88
N GLU A 55 2.67 -16.77 -2.39
CA GLU A 55 2.28 -16.39 -3.76
C GLU A 55 2.35 -14.87 -4.03
N PHE A 56 2.23 -14.06 -2.98
CA PHE A 56 2.26 -12.59 -3.08
C PHE A 56 3.33 -11.95 -2.18
N GLU A 57 4.14 -12.76 -1.49
CA GLU A 57 5.06 -12.29 -0.46
C GLU A 57 6.11 -11.32 -1.01
N ASP A 58 6.70 -11.64 -2.16
CA ASP A 58 7.73 -10.82 -2.80
C ASP A 58 7.16 -9.47 -3.29
N GLU A 59 6.04 -9.48 -4.02
CA GLU A 59 5.36 -8.25 -4.46
C GLU A 59 4.94 -7.38 -3.26
N ALA A 60 4.39 -8.00 -2.21
CA ALA A 60 3.89 -7.25 -1.09
C ALA A 60 5.01 -6.64 -0.24
N LYS A 61 6.13 -7.35 -0.04
CA LYS A 61 7.34 -6.80 0.58
C LYS A 61 7.91 -5.63 -0.22
N SER A 62 7.97 -5.77 -1.55
CA SER A 62 8.44 -4.70 -2.45
C SER A 62 7.55 -3.46 -2.35
N LEU A 63 6.22 -3.63 -2.40
CA LEU A 63 5.26 -2.54 -2.26
C LEU A 63 5.34 -1.87 -0.88
N ILE A 64 5.46 -2.66 0.20
CA ILE A 64 5.61 -2.12 1.56
C ILE A 64 6.85 -1.26 1.66
N ARG A 65 7.99 -1.72 1.12
CA ARG A 65 9.26 -0.97 1.20
C ARG A 65 9.14 0.39 0.54
N ASP A 66 8.64 0.43 -0.71
CA ASP A 66 8.52 1.68 -1.47
C ASP A 66 7.53 2.65 -0.81
N LEU A 67 6.44 2.13 -0.24
CA LEU A 67 5.50 2.96 0.54
C LEU A 67 6.14 3.45 1.84
N ASP A 68 6.86 2.61 2.58
CA ASP A 68 7.50 3.01 3.84
C ASP A 68 8.57 4.10 3.63
N GLU A 69 9.30 4.05 2.51
CA GLU A 69 10.22 5.12 2.10
C GLU A 69 9.47 6.41 1.77
N LEU A 70 8.34 6.34 1.05
CA LEU A 70 7.52 7.50 0.71
C LEU A 70 6.94 8.20 1.94
N PHE A 71 6.59 7.46 2.99
CA PHE A 71 6.07 8.02 4.25
C PHE A 71 7.14 8.65 5.16
N LYS A 72 8.43 8.39 4.89
CA LYS A 72 9.56 8.96 5.64
C LYS A 72 10.10 10.26 5.02
N GLN A 73 9.66 10.62 3.80
CA GLN A 73 9.99 11.87 3.11
C GLN A 73 9.19 13.04 3.67
#